data_AF-A0A0F3KSV0-F1
#
_entry.id   AF-A0A0F3KSV0-F1
#
_cell.length_a   1.000
_cell.length_b   1.000
_cell.length_c   1.000
_cell.angle_alpha   90.00
_cell.angle_beta   90.00
_cell.angle_gamma   90.00
#
_symmetry.space_group_name_H-M   'P 1'
#
loop_
_entity.id
_entity.type
_entity.pdbx_description
1 polymer ?
#
loop_
_entity_poly.entity_id
_entity_poly.type
_entity_poly.pdbx_seq_one_letter_code
_entity_poly.pdbx_strand_id
1 'polypeptide(L)'
;MALVIYDIPFHPDLAGLWHVQLNGVPTENFESRVAAIAYAVQQSKLLGTQGQVQVLVSVEGADGVWREFESNAKRPVQSLQ
;
A
#
# COMPACT_ATOMS: atom_id res chain seq x y z
N MET A 1 -18.59 1.63 10.34
CA MET A 1 -17.19 2.03 10.13
C MET A 1 -16.73 1.33 8.88
N ALA A 2 -16.37 2.07 7.83
CA ALA A 2 -15.91 1.46 6.58
C ALA A 2 -14.45 1.03 6.71
N LEU A 3 -14.06 -0.04 6.01
CA LEU A 3 -12.67 -0.52 5.94
C LEU A 3 -12.14 -0.29 4.54
N VAL A 4 -10.95 0.29 4.46
CA VAL A 4 -10.19 0.50 3.23
C VAL A 4 -8.81 -0.10 3.41
N ILE A 5 -8.43 -1.01 2.52
CA ILE A 5 -7.13 -1.65 2.52
C ILE A 5 -6.43 -1.29 1.21
N TYR A 6 -5.22 -0.74 1.33
CA TYR A 6 -4.28 -0.58 0.24
C TYR A 6 -3.34 -1.78 0.23
N ASP A 7 -3.55 -2.72 -0.69
CA ASP A 7 -2.72 -3.91 -0.84
C ASP A 7 -1.58 -3.66 -1.82
N ILE A 8 -0.36 -4.07 -1.45
CA ILE A 8 0.84 -3.99 -2.30
C ILE A 8 1.52 -5.36 -2.35
N PRO A 9 1.50 -6.06 -3.50
CA PRO A 9 2.11 -7.37 -3.65
C PRO A 9 3.64 -7.30 -3.58
N PHE A 10 4.28 -8.45 -3.39
CA PHE A 10 5.73 -8.55 -3.39
C PHE A 10 6.28 -8.37 -4.81
N HIS A 11 5.72 -9.12 -5.77
CA HIS A 11 6.14 -9.11 -7.16
C HIS A 11 5.37 -8.08 -7.99
N PRO A 12 5.99 -7.51 -9.04
CA PRO A 12 5.27 -6.73 -10.04
C PRO A 12 4.38 -7.65 -10.90
N ASP A 13 3.52 -7.04 -11.69
CA ASP A 13 2.74 -7.72 -12.71
C ASP A 13 3.59 -8.18 -13.92
N LEU A 14 2.91 -8.69 -14.95
CA LEU A 14 3.56 -9.14 -16.20
C LEU A 14 4.25 -8.00 -16.98
N ALA A 15 3.87 -6.74 -16.75
CA ALA A 15 4.50 -5.58 -17.37
C ALA A 15 5.68 -5.04 -16.53
N GLY A 16 5.97 -5.64 -15.37
CA GLY A 16 7.02 -5.17 -14.47
C GLY A 16 6.59 -3.99 -13.59
N LEU A 17 5.28 -3.75 -13.44
CA LEU A 17 4.72 -2.66 -12.65
C LEU A 17 4.11 -3.17 -11.34
N TRP A 18 4.31 -2.42 -10.26
CA TRP A 18 3.58 -2.63 -9.01
C TRP A 18 2.24 -1.92 -9.06
N HIS A 19 1.22 -2.63 -8.60
CA HIS A 19 -0.14 -2.13 -8.48
C HIS A 19 -0.47 -1.95 -7.02
N VAL A 20 -0.96 -0.76 -6.67
CA VAL A 20 -1.69 -0.60 -5.41
C VAL A 20 -3.13 -1.03 -5.68
N GLN A 21 -3.64 -1.95 -4.87
CA GLN A 21 -5.03 -2.39 -4.96
C GLN A 21 -5.82 -1.81 -3.80
N LEU A 22 -6.98 -1.25 -4.08
CA LEU A 22 -7.92 -0.79 -3.07
C LEU A 22 -8.99 -1.87 -2.89
N ASN A 23 -8.96 -2.57 -1.75
CA ASN A 23 -9.84 -3.72 -1.48
C ASN A 23 -9.84 -4.74 -2.64
N GLY A 24 -8.65 -5.09 -3.14
CA GLY A 24 -8.46 -6.02 -4.25
C GLY A 24 -8.69 -5.46 -5.66
N VAL A 25 -9.08 -4.19 -5.82
CA VAL A 25 -9.23 -3.54 -7.14
C VAL A 25 -7.98 -2.72 -7.46
N PRO A 26 -7.21 -3.02 -8.53
CA PRO A 26 -6.06 -2.21 -8.94
C PRO A 26 -6.45 -0.76 -9.22
N THR A 27 -5.69 0.20 -8.68
CA THR A 27 -5.99 1.64 -8.85
C THR A 27 -4.91 2.41 -9.59
N GLU A 28 -3.63 2.15 -9.27
CA GLU A 28 -2.49 2.95 -9.74
C GLU A 28 -1.27 2.07 -9.99
N ASN A 29 -0.48 2.45 -11.01
CA ASN A 29 0.71 1.71 -11.46
C ASN A 29 2.00 2.42 -11.04
N PHE A 30 2.99 1.66 -10.61
CA PHE A 30 4.29 2.19 -10.17
C PHE A 30 5.44 1.37 -10.74
N GLU A 31 6.50 2.04 -11.19
CA GLU A 31 7.74 1.39 -11.66
C GLU A 31 8.56 0.77 -10.52
N SER A 32 8.27 1.11 -9.27
CA SER A 32 8.94 0.53 -8.11
C SER A 32 7.97 0.22 -6.97
N ARG A 33 8.25 -0.88 -6.27
CA ARG A 33 7.53 -1.28 -5.06
C ARG A 33 7.56 -0.20 -3.98
N VAL A 34 8.71 0.45 -3.82
CA VAL A 34 8.90 1.50 -2.82
C VAL A 34 8.03 2.71 -3.13
N ALA A 35 7.86 3.07 -4.41
CA ALA A 35 6.93 4.12 -4.82
C ALA A 35 5.47 3.74 -4.52
N ALA A 36 5.07 2.49 -4.80
CA ALA A 36 3.73 1.99 -4.48
C ALA A 36 3.44 2.05 -2.96
N ILE A 37 4.38 1.60 -2.12
CA ILE A 37 4.25 1.67 -0.66
C ILE A 37 4.19 3.13 -0.19
N ALA A 38 5.04 4.01 -0.73
CA ALA A 38 5.05 5.42 -0.38
C ALA A 38 3.71 6.10 -0.70
N TYR A 39 3.13 5.80 -1.87
CA TYR A 39 1.80 6.24 -2.26
C TYR A 39 0.73 5.75 -1.28
N ALA A 40 0.68 4.45 -1.01
CA ALA A 40 -0.32 3.86 -0.11
C ALA A 40 -0.26 4.45 1.30
N VAL A 41 0.94 4.64 1.86
CA VAL A 41 1.14 5.29 3.17
C VAL A 41 0.71 6.76 3.15
N GLN A 42 0.90 7.47 2.03
CA GLN A 42 0.40 8.83 1.91
C GLN A 42 -1.13 8.88 1.85
N GLN A 43 -1.76 8.01 1.05
CA GLN A 43 -3.21 7.96 0.95
C GLN A 43 -3.88 7.52 2.26
N SER A 44 -3.29 6.54 2.97
CA SER A 44 -3.82 6.08 4.25
C SER A 44 -3.84 7.16 5.31
N LYS A 45 -2.82 8.05 5.32
CA LYS A 45 -2.79 9.24 6.18
C LYS A 45 -3.87 10.23 5.84
N LEU A 46 -4.07 10.54 4.55
CA LEU A 46 -5.09 11.49 4.12
C LEU A 46 -6.49 10.98 4.51
N LEU A 47 -6.79 9.72 4.19
CA LEU A 47 -8.10 9.14 4.43
C LEU A 47 -8.36 8.84 5.92
N GLY A 48 -7.33 8.43 6.67
CA GLY A 48 -7.44 8.11 8.09
C GLY A 48 -7.81 9.30 8.98
N THR A 49 -7.65 10.55 8.51
CA THR A 49 -8.09 11.74 9.24
C THR A 49 -9.62 11.96 9.23
N GLN A 50 -10.36 11.22 8.39
CA GLN A 50 -11.81 11.40 8.23
C GLN A 50 -12.65 10.73 9.33
N GLY A 51 -12.03 10.00 10.27
CA GLY A 51 -12.64 9.50 11.52
C GLY A 51 -13.74 8.43 11.39
N GLN A 52 -14.28 8.20 10.19
CA GLN A 52 -15.35 7.21 9.92
C GLN A 52 -14.86 5.98 9.12
N VAL A 53 -13.59 6.02 8.71
CA VAL A 53 -12.95 5.00 7.87
C VAL A 53 -11.72 4.47 8.60
N GLN A 54 -11.66 3.16 8.81
CA GLN A 54 -10.43 2.48 9.19
C GLN A 54 -9.63 2.22 7.92
N VAL A 55 -8.36 2.59 7.92
CA VAL A 55 -7.50 2.47 6.74
C VAL A 55 -6.27 1.66 7.09
N LEU A 56 -6.03 0.60 6.32
CA LEU A 56 -4.85 -0.26 6.43
C LEU A 56 -4.02 -0.18 5.15
N VAL A 57 -2.72 -0.34 5.31
CA VAL A 57 -1.78 -0.62 4.22
C VAL A 57 -1.29 -2.04 4.44
N SER A 58 -1.57 -2.94 3.50
CA SER A 58 -1.17 -4.34 3.56
C SER A 58 -0.03 -4.58 2.57
N VAL A 59 1.10 -5.08 3.06
CA VAL A 59 2.31 -5.29 2.25
C VAL A 59 2.72 -6.75 2.34
N GLU A 60 2.82 -7.42 1.20
CA GLU A 60 3.27 -8.81 1.13
C GLU A 60 4.79 -8.92 1.35
N GLY A 61 5.25 -9.80 2.25
CA GLY A 61 6.68 -10.05 2.41
C GLY A 61 7.25 -10.92 1.29
N ALA A 62 8.59 -10.99 1.20
CA ALA A 62 9.27 -11.95 0.32
C ALA A 62 8.95 -13.41 0.69
N ASP A 63 8.43 -13.62 1.89
CA ASP A 63 7.94 -14.88 2.44
C ASP A 63 6.49 -15.20 2.04
N GLY A 64 5.84 -14.34 1.24
CA GLY A 64 4.43 -14.47 0.86
C GLY A 64 3.46 -14.11 1.99
N VAL A 65 3.95 -13.59 3.12
CA VAL A 65 3.11 -13.23 4.27
C VAL A 65 2.72 -11.76 4.19
N TRP A 66 1.41 -11.49 4.21
CA TRP A 66 0.86 -10.15 4.26
C TRP A 66 0.98 -9.53 5.66
N ARG A 67 1.43 -8.28 5.71
CA ARG A 67 1.61 -7.51 6.95
C ARG A 67 0.86 -6.20 6.85
N GLU A 68 0.00 -5.97 7.83
CA GLU A 68 -0.90 -4.82 7.87
C GLU A 68 -0.32 -3.70 8.75
N PHE A 69 -0.47 -2.47 8.28
CA PHE A 69 -0.04 -1.27 8.96
C PHE A 69 -1.18 -0.25 8.98
N GLU A 70 -1.42 0.39 10.11
CA GLU A 70 -2.41 1.45 10.23
C GLU A 70 -1.92 2.76 9.57
N SER A 71 -2.79 3.77 9.52
CA SER A 71 -2.50 5.10 8.93
C SER A 71 -1.34 5.86 9.61
N ASN A 72 -0.88 5.41 10.78
CA ASN A 72 0.31 5.95 11.45
C ASN A 72 1.65 5.40 10.88
N ALA A 73 1.61 4.51 9.87
CA ALA A 73 2.78 3.94 9.24
C ALA A 73 3.79 5.01 8.77
N LYS A 74 5.08 4.70 8.92
CA LYS A 74 6.15 5.55 8.41
C LYS A 74 6.32 5.33 6.91
N ARG A 75 6.70 6.38 6.17
CA ARG A 75 7.04 6.25 4.75
C ARG A 75 8.31 5.41 4.60
N PRO A 76 8.43 4.62 3.51
CA PRO A 76 9.66 3.90 3.24
C PRO A 76 10.82 4.87 2.99
N VAL A 77 12.05 4.44 3.31
CA VAL A 77 13.25 5.23 3.07
C VAL A 77 13.60 5.14 1.58
N GLN A 78 13.75 6.29 0.92
CA GLN A 78 13.97 6.38 -0.54
C GLN A 78 15.29 5.74 -1.01
N SER A 79 16.25 5.49 -0.10
CA SER A 79 17.54 4.89 -0.41
C SER A 79 17.52 3.36 -0.51
N LEU A 80 16.38 2.72 -0.21
CA LEU A 80 16.17 1.30 -0.46
C LEU A 80 15.66 1.18 -1.91
N GLN A 81 16.56 0.94 -2.87
CA GLN A 81 16.20 0.54 -4.23
C GLN A 81 16.65 -0.90 -4.46
#